data_AF-A0A0W1DPE2-F1
#
_entry.id   AF-A0A0W1DPE2-F1
#
_cell.length_a   1.000
_cell.length_b   1.000
_cell.length_c   1.000
_cell.angle_alpha   90.00
_cell.angle_beta   90.00
_cell.angle_gamma   90.00
#
_symmetry.space_group_name_H-M   'P 1'
#
loop_
_entity.id
_entity.type
_entity.pdbx_description
1 polymer ?
#
loop_
_entity_poly.entity_id
_entity_poly.type
_entity_poly.pdbx_seq_one_letter_code
_entity_poly.pdbx_strand_id
1 'polypeptide(L)'
;MRLNRNIRTSLLVKTAGCKRWSPAYRRRVAQRVDRFLIEEPGRIRLPKALVPPINAGGDDQHWWQLTDLVTTSDQIEAKYKLNGLNHPKLRIDRTTGEIVIKGFGQDFHGRCDPVDPGQRRF
;
A
#
# COMPACT_ATOMS: atom_id res chain seq x y z
N MET A 1 -16.93 29.98 -11.62
CA MET A 1 -16.63 28.60 -12.10
C MET A 1 -15.98 27.82 -10.96
N ARG A 2 -16.70 26.88 -10.35
CA ARG A 2 -16.23 26.08 -9.21
C ARG A 2 -15.27 25.00 -9.72
N LEU A 3 -14.00 25.07 -9.33
CA LEU A 3 -13.03 24.00 -9.58
C LEU A 3 -13.49 22.74 -8.83
N ASN A 4 -13.69 21.67 -9.60
CA ASN A 4 -14.14 20.36 -9.17
C ASN A 4 -13.07 19.72 -8.26
N ARG A 5 -13.20 19.88 -6.94
CA ARG A 5 -12.23 19.42 -5.92
C ARG A 5 -12.32 17.90 -5.60
N ASN A 6 -13.14 17.13 -6.31
CA ASN A 6 -13.54 15.79 -5.85
C ASN A 6 -12.84 14.58 -6.51
N ILE A 7 -11.87 14.75 -7.40
CA ILE A 7 -11.22 13.60 -8.09
C ILE A 7 -9.72 13.48 -7.80
N ARG A 8 -9.08 14.49 -7.19
CA ARG A 8 -7.61 14.47 -6.93
C ARG A 8 -7.19 13.76 -5.64
N THR A 9 -8.14 13.28 -4.84
CA THR A 9 -7.91 12.74 -3.49
C THR A 9 -8.17 11.24 -3.37
N SER A 10 -8.58 10.57 -4.44
CA SER A 10 -9.03 9.17 -4.40
C SER A 10 -7.90 8.17 -4.15
N LEU A 11 -6.68 8.44 -4.63
CA LEU A 11 -5.57 7.48 -4.56
C LEU A 11 -4.51 7.77 -3.52
N LEU A 12 -4.49 8.97 -2.93
CA LEU A 12 -3.46 9.37 -1.98
C LEU A 12 -3.69 8.71 -0.62
N VAL A 13 -3.38 7.42 -0.54
CA VAL A 13 -3.29 6.68 0.71
C VAL A 13 -1.85 6.73 1.17
N LYS A 14 -1.60 7.65 2.09
CA LYS A 14 -0.38 7.67 2.90
C LYS A 14 -0.70 6.93 4.18
N THR A 15 0.09 5.94 4.54
CA THR A 15 -0.10 5.25 5.82
C THR A 15 1.14 5.34 6.69
N ALA A 16 0.94 5.42 7.99
CA ALA A 16 2.01 5.41 8.98
C ALA A 16 1.78 4.31 10.01
N GLY A 17 2.83 3.92 10.72
CA GLY A 17 2.72 3.04 11.89
C GLY A 17 2.24 1.64 11.55
N CYS A 18 2.48 1.16 10.32
CA CYS A 18 2.00 -0.13 9.86
C CYS A 18 2.48 -1.26 10.76
N LYS A 19 1.53 -2.00 11.33
CA LYS A 19 1.78 -3.17 12.17
C LYS A 19 1.50 -4.43 11.36
N ARG A 20 2.54 -5.15 10.96
CA ARG A 20 2.41 -6.45 10.29
C ARG A 20 1.99 -7.52 11.30
N TRP A 21 0.98 -8.30 10.95
CA TRP A 21 0.62 -9.54 11.62
C TRP A 21 1.36 -10.69 10.93
N SER A 22 2.17 -11.43 11.70
CA SER A 22 2.87 -12.60 11.18
C SER A 22 1.89 -13.77 11.03
N PRO A 23 1.76 -14.38 9.84
CA PRO A 23 1.00 -15.63 9.70
C PRO A 23 1.60 -16.79 10.52
N ALA A 24 2.92 -16.72 10.78
CA ALA A 24 3.67 -17.80 11.42
C ALA A 24 3.69 -17.74 12.96
N TYR A 25 3.28 -16.63 13.58
CA TYR A 25 3.52 -16.41 15.00
C TYR A 25 2.26 -16.05 15.77
N ARG A 26 1.66 -17.08 16.39
CA ARG A 26 0.49 -17.02 17.31
C ARG A 26 0.73 -16.21 18.61
N ARG A 27 1.80 -15.42 18.71
CA ARG A 27 2.07 -14.49 19.82
C ARG A 27 2.42 -13.09 19.31
N ARG A 28 1.41 -12.26 19.04
CA ARG A 28 1.40 -10.78 19.05
C ARG A 28 2.76 -10.03 18.92
N VAL A 29 3.60 -10.33 17.94
CA VAL A 29 4.72 -9.45 17.58
C VAL A 29 4.32 -8.71 16.30
N ALA A 30 3.78 -7.51 16.50
CA ALA A 30 3.57 -6.57 15.42
C ALA A 30 4.93 -6.02 15.00
N GLN A 31 5.42 -6.38 13.82
CA GLN A 31 6.60 -5.73 13.27
C GLN A 31 6.19 -4.33 12.79
N ARG A 32 6.98 -3.32 13.19
CA ARG A 32 6.84 -1.98 12.63
C ARG A 32 7.35 -1.99 11.20
N VAL A 33 6.51 -1.56 10.29
CA VAL A 33 6.85 -1.34 8.89
C VAL A 33 6.62 0.15 8.62
N ASP A 34 7.53 0.78 7.88
CA ASP A 34 7.61 2.24 7.80
C ASP A 34 6.31 2.90 7.33
N ARG A 35 6.08 2.96 6.02
CA ARG A 35 4.95 3.63 5.37
C ARG A 35 4.67 3.02 4.02
N PHE A 36 3.39 2.89 3.67
CA PHE A 36 2.98 2.73 2.28
C PHE A 36 2.54 4.09 1.74
N LEU A 37 2.91 4.37 0.50
CA LEU A 37 2.46 5.55 -0.22
C LEU A 37 1.81 5.09 -1.51
N ILE A 38 0.59 5.56 -1.77
CA ILE A 38 -0.06 5.40 -3.06
C ILE A 38 -0.24 6.78 -3.70
N GLU A 39 0.14 6.90 -4.97
CA GLU A 39 0.09 8.15 -5.72
C GLU A 39 -0.50 7.94 -7.11
N GLU A 40 -1.16 8.98 -7.64
CA GLU A 40 -1.60 9.04 -9.04
C GLU A 40 -0.38 9.10 -9.99
N PRO A 41 -0.42 8.44 -11.17
CA PRO A 41 -1.55 7.75 -11.79
C PRO A 41 -1.74 6.27 -11.37
N GLY A 42 -1.31 5.86 -10.18
CA GLY A 42 -1.41 4.47 -9.72
C GLY A 42 -0.06 3.84 -9.45
N ARG A 43 0.69 4.37 -8.49
CA ARG A 43 1.94 3.80 -8.01
C ARG A 43 1.87 3.53 -6.52
N ILE A 44 2.52 2.45 -6.08
CA ILE A 44 2.72 2.16 -4.67
C ILE A 44 4.20 2.16 -4.32
N ARG A 45 4.56 2.86 -3.25
CA ARG A 45 5.87 2.73 -2.61
C ARG A 45 5.80 1.68 -1.54
N LEU A 46 6.59 0.61 -1.68
CA LEU A 46 6.68 -0.44 -0.69
C LEU A 46 7.77 -0.12 0.34
N PRO A 47 7.54 -0.42 1.62
CA PRO A 47 8.59 -0.50 2.62
C PRO A 47 9.67 -1.50 2.19
N LYS A 48 10.95 -1.19 2.43
CA LYS A 48 12.09 -2.04 2.05
C LYS A 48 11.98 -3.48 2.57
N ALA A 49 11.38 -3.66 3.75
CA ALA A 49 11.13 -4.98 4.35
C ALA A 49 10.17 -5.88 3.54
N LEU A 50 9.44 -5.33 2.58
CA LEU A 50 8.50 -6.01 1.69
C LEU A 50 8.96 -5.99 0.22
N VAL A 51 10.23 -5.67 -0.01
CA VAL A 51 10.84 -5.77 -1.34
C VAL A 51 11.78 -6.96 -1.32
N PRO A 52 11.54 -8.03 -2.11
CA PRO A 52 12.41 -9.19 -2.12
C PRO A 52 13.81 -8.83 -2.67
N PRO A 53 14.89 -9.51 -2.27
CA PRO A 53 16.24 -9.21 -2.75
C PRO A 53 16.38 -9.31 -4.28
N ILE A 54 15.70 -10.29 -4.88
CA ILE A 54 15.60 -10.44 -6.34
C ILE A 54 14.23 -9.94 -6.77
N ASN A 55 14.22 -8.78 -7.40
CA ASN A 55 13.01 -8.09 -7.83
C ASN A 55 13.27 -7.43 -9.20
N ALA A 56 12.22 -7.00 -9.89
CA ALA A 56 12.30 -6.34 -11.19
C ALA A 56 12.60 -4.83 -11.09
N GLY A 57 13.13 -4.38 -9.95
CA GLY A 57 13.56 -3.01 -9.75
C GLY A 57 12.40 -2.05 -9.92
N GLY A 58 11.43 -2.07 -8.99
CA GLY A 58 10.66 -0.84 -8.73
C GLY A 58 11.65 0.33 -8.68
N ASP A 59 11.24 1.52 -9.13
CA ASP A 59 12.19 2.62 -9.41
C ASP A 59 13.10 2.97 -8.20
N ASP A 60 14.06 3.88 -8.37
CA ASP A 60 15.08 4.20 -7.35
C ASP A 60 14.54 4.53 -5.94
N GLN A 61 13.23 4.81 -5.81
CA GLN A 61 12.56 5.12 -4.55
C GLN A 61 11.63 4.00 -4.06
N HIS A 62 11.69 2.80 -4.65
CA HIS A 62 10.84 1.64 -4.37
C HIS A 62 9.38 1.82 -4.83
N TRP A 63 9.13 2.59 -5.89
CA TRP A 63 7.79 2.67 -6.48
C TRP A 63 7.53 1.56 -7.48
N TRP A 64 6.32 1.02 -7.40
CA TRP A 64 5.81 -0.01 -8.27
C TRP A 64 4.53 0.47 -8.95
N GLN A 65 4.44 0.25 -10.26
CA GLN A 65 3.22 0.56 -11.00
C GLN A 65 2.11 -0.41 -10.59
N LEU A 66 0.95 0.17 -10.30
CA LEU A 66 -0.28 -0.57 -10.03
C LEU A 66 -0.95 -0.90 -11.36
N THR A 67 -1.39 -2.14 -11.49
CA THR A 67 -2.24 -2.64 -12.57
C THR A 67 -3.55 -3.13 -11.96
N ASP A 68 -4.60 -3.26 -12.78
CA ASP A 68 -5.94 -3.66 -12.31
C ASP A 68 -6.44 -2.81 -11.12
N LEU A 69 -6.12 -1.51 -11.15
CA LEU A 69 -6.43 -0.59 -10.06
C LEU A 69 -7.95 -0.31 -10.02
N VAL A 70 -8.57 -0.72 -8.92
CA VAL A 70 -9.97 -0.44 -8.59
C VAL A 70 -10.00 0.38 -7.31
N THR A 71 -10.60 1.56 -7.37
CA THR A 71 -10.74 2.45 -6.21
C THR A 71 -12.22 2.72 -5.94
N THR A 72 -12.67 2.35 -4.75
CA THR A 72 -14.00 2.65 -4.21
C THR A 72 -13.87 3.59 -3.00
N SER A 73 -15.01 3.98 -2.41
CA SER A 73 -15.03 4.81 -1.20
C SER A 73 -14.39 4.12 0.01
N ASP A 74 -14.55 2.81 0.10
CA ASP A 74 -14.15 1.96 1.23
C ASP A 74 -12.90 1.13 0.93
N GLN A 75 -12.56 0.89 -0.33
CA GLN A 75 -11.50 -0.04 -0.70
C GLN A 75 -10.61 0.44 -1.85
N ILE A 76 -9.35 0.01 -1.84
CA ILE A 76 -8.45 0.04 -3.01
C ILE A 76 -7.98 -1.38 -3.26
N GLU A 77 -8.20 -1.89 -4.48
CA GLU A 77 -7.59 -3.12 -4.96
C GLU A 77 -6.68 -2.83 -6.15
N ALA A 78 -5.54 -3.52 -6.19
CA ALA A 78 -4.63 -3.44 -7.32
C ALA A 78 -3.72 -4.67 -7.36
N LYS A 79 -2.92 -4.77 -8.40
CA LYS A 79 -1.75 -5.64 -8.48
C LYS A 79 -0.51 -4.82 -8.81
N TYR A 80 0.66 -5.37 -8.55
CA TYR A 80 1.91 -4.81 -9.04
C TYR A 80 2.88 -5.93 -9.38
N LYS A 81 3.82 -5.68 -10.27
CA LYS A 81 4.76 -6.69 -10.75
C LYS A 81 6.05 -6.63 -9.95
N LEU A 82 6.29 -7.56 -9.02
CA LEU A 82 7.57 -7.65 -8.30
C LEU A 82 8.67 -8.27 -9.14
N ASN A 83 8.34 -9.22 -10.00
CA ASN A 83 9.23 -9.81 -11.01
C ASN A 83 8.40 -10.48 -12.12
N GLY A 84 9.03 -11.18 -13.07
CA GLY A 84 8.32 -11.85 -14.18
C GLY A 84 7.22 -12.82 -13.73
N LEU A 85 7.43 -13.50 -12.60
CA LEU A 85 6.54 -14.55 -12.07
C LEU A 85 5.62 -14.04 -10.94
N ASN A 86 6.09 -13.09 -10.14
CA ASN A 86 5.40 -12.64 -8.94
C ASN A 86 4.65 -11.33 -9.18
N HIS A 87 3.32 -11.41 -9.14
CA HIS A 87 2.40 -10.28 -9.28
C HIS A 87 1.49 -10.19 -8.05
N PRO A 88 1.96 -9.65 -6.92
CA PRO A 88 1.16 -9.61 -5.71
C PRO A 88 -0.14 -8.81 -5.89
N LYS A 89 -1.21 -9.30 -5.25
CA LYS A 89 -2.48 -8.59 -5.11
C LYS A 89 -2.44 -7.72 -3.85
N LEU A 90 -2.73 -6.43 -4.00
CA LEU A 90 -2.90 -5.45 -2.94
C LEU A 90 -4.40 -5.21 -2.69
N ARG A 91 -4.81 -5.20 -1.43
CA ARG A 91 -6.12 -4.75 -0.96
C ARG A 91 -5.92 -3.84 0.23
N ILE A 92 -6.56 -2.67 0.21
CA ILE A 92 -6.57 -1.70 1.31
C ILE A 92 -8.01 -1.39 1.66
N ASP A 93 -8.37 -1.63 2.91
CA ASP A 93 -9.61 -1.13 3.50
C ASP A 93 -9.35 0.28 4.06
N ARG A 94 -10.00 1.27 3.46
CA ARG A 94 -9.87 2.69 3.77
C ARG A 94 -10.61 3.09 5.05
N THR A 95 -11.55 2.27 5.50
CA THR A 95 -12.33 2.49 6.72
C THR A 95 -11.58 1.99 7.95
N THR A 96 -10.95 0.82 7.84
CA THR A 96 -10.21 0.22 8.97
C THR A 96 -8.72 0.53 8.94
N GLY A 97 -8.15 0.83 7.77
CA GLY A 97 -6.70 0.94 7.57
C GLY A 97 -6.03 -0.43 7.42
N GLU A 98 -6.79 -1.50 7.21
CA GLU A 98 -6.24 -2.83 6.94
C GLU A 98 -5.59 -2.86 5.55
N ILE A 99 -4.37 -3.39 5.47
CA ILE A 99 -3.65 -3.64 4.23
C ILE A 99 -3.33 -5.11 4.14
N VAL A 100 -3.70 -5.70 3.01
CA VAL A 100 -3.40 -7.09 2.66
C VAL A 100 -2.64 -7.10 1.34
N ILE A 101 -1.46 -7.71 1.35
CA ILE A 101 -0.70 -8.05 0.16
C ILE A 101 -0.60 -9.56 0.11
N LYS A 102 -1.03 -10.16 -1.00
CA LYS A 102 -0.90 -11.60 -1.24
C LYS A 102 -0.04 -11.83 -2.45
N GLY A 103 1.06 -12.54 -2.26
CA GLY A 103 2.04 -12.79 -3.31
C GLY A 103 3.05 -13.82 -2.86
N PHE A 104 3.64 -14.53 -3.81
CA PHE A 104 4.58 -15.61 -3.49
C PHE A 104 5.79 -15.05 -2.70
N GLY A 105 5.97 -15.54 -1.47
CA GLY A 105 7.03 -15.09 -0.55
C GLY A 105 6.91 -13.63 -0.08
N GLN A 106 5.77 -12.97 -0.33
CA GLN A 106 5.55 -11.53 -0.06
C GLN A 106 4.17 -11.26 0.56
N ASP A 107 3.70 -12.19 1.39
CA ASP A 107 2.44 -12.01 2.11
C ASP A 107 2.56 -10.98 3.22
N PHE A 108 1.82 -9.89 3.12
CA PHE A 108 1.66 -8.92 4.19
C PHE A 108 0.20 -8.88 4.61
N HIS A 109 -0.02 -8.86 5.93
CA HIS A 109 -1.31 -8.53 6.49
C HIS A 109 -1.02 -7.63 7.67
N GLY A 110 -1.65 -6.47 7.72
CA GLY A 110 -1.44 -5.54 8.81
C GLY A 110 -2.45 -4.42 8.80
N ARG A 111 -2.33 -3.57 9.81
CA ARG A 111 -3.13 -2.36 9.92
C ARG A 111 -2.20 -1.16 9.99
N CYS A 112 -2.55 -0.12 9.27
CA CYS A 112 -1.84 1.14 9.28
C CYS A 112 -2.78 2.29 9.62
N ASP A 113 -2.23 3.33 10.22
CA ASP A 113 -2.98 4.55 10.48
C ASP A 113 -3.06 5.37 9.19
N PRO A 114 -4.26 5.85 8.80
CA PRO A 114 -4.40 6.73 7.65
C PRO A 114 -3.70 8.05 7.96
N VAL A 115 -2.84 8.51 7.04
CA VAL A 115 -2.29 9.86 7.05
C VAL A 115 -3.13 10.66 6.07
N ASP A 116 -4.04 11.47 6.61
CA ASP A 116 -4.88 12.36 5.82
C ASP A 116 -4.00 13.31 4.98
N PRO A 117 -4.09 13.30 3.63
CA PRO A 117 -3.36 14.23 2.78
C PRO A 117 -3.83 15.69 2.96
N GLY A 118 -4.95 15.93 3.64
CA GLY A 118 -5.55 17.23 3.93
C GLY A 118 -5.27 17.80 5.32
N GLN A 119 -4.64 17.04 6.24
CA GLN A 119 -4.31 17.56 7.56
C GLN A 119 -3.04 18.41 7.48
N ARG A 120 -3.22 19.66 7.02
CA ARG A 120 -2.29 20.75 7.37
C ARG A 120 -2.16 20.73 8.89
N ARG A 121 -0.97 20.39 9.38
CA ARG A 121 -0.57 20.76 10.73
C ARG A 121 -0.70 22.27 10.80
N PHE A 122 -1.64 22.75 11.62
CA PHE A 122 -1.73 24.15 12.01
C PHE A 122 -0.62 24.46 13.01
#